data_AF-A0A8H3AZW3-F1
#
_entry.id   AF-A0A8H3AZW3-F1
#
_cell.length_a   1.000
_cell.length_b   1.000
_cell.length_c   1.000
_cell.angle_alpha   90.00
_cell.angle_beta   90.00
_cell.angle_gamma   90.00
#
_symmetry.space_group_name_H-M   'P 1'
#
loop_
_entity.id
_entity.type
_entity.pdbx_description
1 polymer ?
#
loop_
_entity_poly.entity_id
_entity_poly.type
_entity_poly.pdbx_seq_one_letter_code
_entity_poly.pdbx_strand_id
1 'polypeptide(L)'
;MAVDDSKLEAGHIFGLTMFHCVLQVALLTTMCSALVSRPCDKIWLRLYMVAVNIIALLQTVVHVTQGFCSLAGHPPRRWLEVLVPRLTPVLCATTQMFFIRRCWRIFEKRWIPMIPFGALWIAAFVPGVCLGAYAYPLVSIATNELVKLKVHFAIWIFCSFCLDLVMTSTTVAYLWDTRTISKEYSNVFLIVWAVMWTSAAPPLILMAIAIIDEYMVKGSSNPAFIITVDITGKFFLLSVMINLCGRNLVQERFNLVMSPRRPRSYPPRSHDGAAANVISVTIQQEKFTEYELNEWPFAPKSPGINLNHKRTESRSSVETKAPDSELTRDVHNEYTKRSEIAISMDQESSNESHLSHQVITAVGATYAAVPLYRAFCSATGFGGIPMTDRDSSRYSADRLVPREEAKRIKVHFNADTATALPWQFQPQQRFVNVLPGETSLAFYKAKNTSKDDIIGIATYNVTPAKVAPYFAKVECFCFEEQKLIAGEEVDMPLLFFIDRDIVDDPLMADVDDVVLSYTFFRARRNSAGHLEPDAPQQVVLESQGWGDIPHAPPKPADSTAT
;
A
#
# COMPACT_ATOMS: atom_id res chain seq x y z
N MET A 1 19.59 -28.59 30.55
CA MET A 1 19.07 -27.94 29.34
C MET A 1 18.96 -26.44 29.64
N ALA A 2 19.94 -25.65 29.21
CA ALA A 2 19.98 -24.19 29.41
C ALA A 2 20.60 -23.49 28.17
N VAL A 3 20.32 -24.07 26.99
CA VAL A 3 20.74 -23.56 25.69
C VAL A 3 19.50 -23.69 24.79
N ASP A 4 18.67 -22.65 24.73
CA ASP A 4 18.00 -22.25 23.47
C ASP A 4 17.17 -20.95 23.58
N ASP A 5 16.80 -20.48 24.78
CA ASP A 5 16.01 -19.24 24.90
C ASP A 5 16.75 -17.99 24.40
N SER A 6 18.07 -17.91 24.61
CA SER A 6 18.89 -16.76 24.18
C SER A 6 19.03 -16.63 22.65
N LYS A 7 19.01 -17.75 21.91
CA LYS A 7 19.09 -17.75 20.44
C LYS A 7 17.75 -17.39 19.81
N LEU A 8 16.65 -17.83 20.41
CA LEU A 8 15.29 -17.49 20.00
C LEU A 8 15.00 -15.99 20.20
N GLU A 9 15.44 -15.44 21.34
CA GLU A 9 15.35 -13.99 21.61
C GLU A 9 16.19 -13.16 20.62
N ALA A 10 17.42 -13.60 20.30
CA ALA A 10 18.27 -12.92 19.31
C ALA A 10 17.63 -12.93 17.90
N GLY A 11 16.97 -14.02 17.51
CA GLY A 11 16.24 -14.13 16.25
C GLY A 11 15.08 -13.13 16.15
N HIS A 12 14.30 -12.96 17.23
CA HIS A 12 13.20 -11.99 17.27
C HIS A 12 13.69 -10.54 17.18
N ILE A 13 14.77 -10.18 17.88
CA ILE A 13 15.37 -8.83 17.83
C ILE A 13 15.89 -8.53 16.41
N PHE A 14 16.52 -9.51 15.76
CA PHE A 14 17.00 -9.35 14.39
C PHE A 14 15.84 -9.19 13.39
N GLY A 15 14.78 -10.00 13.51
CA GLY A 15 13.57 -9.87 12.69
C GLY A 15 12.90 -8.50 12.84
N LEU A 16 12.76 -8.01 14.08
CA LEU A 16 12.25 -6.66 14.37
C LEU A 16 13.13 -5.58 13.74
N THR A 17 14.45 -5.73 13.80
CA THR A 17 15.41 -4.79 13.20
C THR A 17 15.22 -4.72 11.68
N MET A 18 15.10 -5.85 11.00
CA MET A 18 14.85 -5.90 9.56
C MET A 18 13.54 -5.21 9.18
N PHE A 19 12.47 -5.47 9.95
CA PHE A 19 11.17 -4.84 9.71
C PHE A 19 11.23 -3.32 9.89
N HIS A 20 11.95 -2.85 10.92
CA HIS A 20 12.20 -1.42 11.12
C HIS A 20 12.96 -0.79 9.94
N CYS A 21 13.95 -1.48 9.38
CA CYS A 21 14.68 -1.01 8.20
C CYS A 21 13.76 -0.90 6.97
N VAL A 22 12.95 -1.92 6.69
CA VAL A 22 12.00 -1.92 5.56
C VAL A 22 11.01 -0.77 5.67
N LEU A 23 10.41 -0.58 6.85
CA LEU A 23 9.51 0.55 7.10
C LEU A 23 10.21 1.90 6.94
N GLN A 24 11.48 2.01 7.36
CA GLN A 24 12.24 3.24 7.22
C GLN A 24 12.53 3.58 5.75
N VAL A 25 12.82 2.58 4.90
CA VAL A 25 12.98 2.78 3.45
C VAL A 25 11.68 3.29 2.83
N ALA A 26 10.54 2.71 3.21
CA ALA A 26 9.22 3.17 2.73
C ALA A 26 8.94 4.63 3.17
N LEU A 27 9.25 4.97 4.42
CA LEU A 27 9.09 6.33 4.95
C LEU A 27 9.98 7.35 4.24
N LEU A 28 11.25 7.03 4.01
CA LEU A 28 12.17 7.92 3.28
C LEU A 28 11.74 8.10 1.82
N THR A 29 11.32 7.03 1.16
CA THR A 29 10.83 7.07 -0.23
C THR A 29 9.60 7.97 -0.35
N THR A 30 8.61 7.76 0.53
CA THR A 30 7.38 8.57 0.55
C THR A 30 7.64 10.02 0.93
N MET A 31 8.55 10.29 1.87
CA MET A 31 8.99 11.64 2.23
C MET A 31 9.66 12.36 1.05
N CYS A 32 10.62 11.72 0.39
CA CYS A 32 11.30 12.31 -0.77
C CYS A 32 10.31 12.63 -1.88
N SER A 33 9.40 11.71 -2.19
CA SER A 33 8.32 11.95 -3.15
C SER A 33 7.44 13.13 -2.74
N ALA A 34 7.05 13.21 -1.46
CA ALA A 34 6.24 14.31 -0.94
C ALA A 34 6.95 15.68 -0.99
N LEU A 35 8.26 15.73 -0.76
CA LEU A 35 9.06 16.96 -0.80
C LEU A 35 9.31 17.43 -2.24
N VAL A 36 9.65 16.51 -3.15
CA VAL A 36 9.90 16.84 -4.57
C VAL A 36 8.62 17.28 -5.26
N SER A 37 7.51 16.60 -5.01
CA SER A 37 6.22 16.92 -5.65
C SER A 37 5.60 18.24 -5.17
N ARG A 38 6.19 18.92 -4.17
CA ARG A 38 5.58 20.06 -3.47
C ARG A 38 6.51 21.24 -3.21
N PRO A 39 7.05 21.89 -4.25
CA PRO A 39 7.92 23.05 -4.10
C PRO A 39 7.20 24.32 -3.60
N CYS A 40 5.87 24.36 -3.52
CA CYS A 40 5.09 25.52 -3.02
C CYS A 40 4.42 25.32 -1.63
N ASP A 41 4.61 24.16 -0.98
CA ASP A 41 4.03 23.92 0.35
C ASP A 41 4.61 24.84 1.44
N LYS A 42 3.78 25.14 2.46
CA LYS A 42 4.19 25.96 3.60
C LYS A 42 5.44 25.37 4.27
N ILE A 43 6.43 26.21 4.56
CA ILE A 43 7.72 25.79 5.11
C ILE A 43 7.59 24.98 6.41
N TRP A 44 6.64 25.36 7.28
CA TRP A 44 6.33 24.61 8.50
C TRP A 44 5.95 23.15 8.24
N LEU A 45 5.21 22.86 7.16
CA LEU A 45 4.78 21.50 6.85
C LEU A 45 5.96 20.63 6.39
N ARG A 46 6.92 21.21 5.65
CA ARG A 46 8.15 20.51 5.29
C ARG A 46 9.04 20.23 6.50
N LEU A 47 9.22 21.24 7.35
CA LEU A 47 9.97 21.10 8.59
C LEU A 47 9.35 20.01 9.48
N TYR A 48 8.02 19.97 9.56
CA TYR A 48 7.31 18.89 10.24
C TYR A 48 7.64 17.52 9.63
N MET A 49 7.45 17.32 8.32
CA MET A 49 7.72 16.04 7.64
C MET A 49 9.15 15.54 7.87
N VAL A 50 10.14 16.44 7.77
CA VAL A 50 11.54 16.12 8.01
C VAL A 50 11.77 15.78 9.50
N ALA A 51 11.24 16.57 10.42
CA ALA A 51 11.41 16.35 11.86
C ALA A 51 10.84 14.99 12.32
N VAL A 52 9.62 14.62 11.92
CA VAL A 52 9.06 13.32 12.31
C VAL A 52 9.79 12.13 11.67
N ASN A 53 10.31 12.29 10.44
CA ASN A 53 11.15 11.26 9.81
C ASN A 53 12.51 11.11 10.48
N ILE A 54 13.09 12.20 11.01
CA ILE A 54 14.33 12.14 11.82
C ILE A 54 14.08 11.34 13.11
N ILE A 55 12.94 11.54 13.77
CA ILE A 55 12.59 10.77 14.99
C ILE A 55 12.42 9.28 14.65
N ALA A 56 11.75 8.94 13.53
CA ALA A 56 11.61 7.56 13.07
C ALA A 56 12.95 6.92 12.64
N LEU A 57 13.84 7.72 12.03
CA LEU A 57 15.19 7.29 11.70
C LEU A 57 15.99 7.00 12.97
N LEU A 58 15.90 7.87 13.98
CA LEU A 58 16.55 7.66 15.28
C LEU A 58 16.07 6.35 15.92
N GLN A 59 14.75 6.07 15.90
CA GLN A 59 14.21 4.80 16.37
C GLN A 59 14.81 3.60 15.61
N THR A 60 14.94 3.71 14.28
CA THR A 60 15.56 2.68 13.44
C THR A 60 17.02 2.44 13.80
N VAL A 61 17.80 3.52 13.99
CA VAL A 61 19.23 3.43 14.39
C VAL A 61 19.38 2.72 15.72
N VAL A 62 18.48 2.96 16.68
CA VAL A 62 18.49 2.28 17.98
C VAL A 62 18.26 0.78 17.82
N HIS A 63 17.25 0.36 17.06
CA HIS A 63 17.00 -1.08 16.80
C HIS A 63 18.13 -1.73 16.02
N VAL A 64 18.70 -1.06 15.02
CA VAL A 64 19.87 -1.55 14.29
C VAL A 64 21.04 -1.77 15.24
N THR A 65 21.29 -0.82 16.13
CA THR A 65 22.36 -0.95 17.14
C THR A 65 22.08 -2.11 18.11
N GLN A 66 20.83 -2.31 18.54
CA GLN A 66 20.42 -3.44 19.38
C GLN A 66 20.59 -4.78 18.66
N GLY A 67 20.19 -4.87 17.38
CA GLY A 67 20.35 -6.05 16.55
C GLY A 67 21.82 -6.43 16.35
N PHE A 68 22.68 -5.45 16.06
CA PHE A 68 24.14 -5.70 15.96
C PHE A 68 24.76 -6.10 17.30
N CYS A 69 24.36 -5.50 18.43
CA CYS A 69 24.83 -5.91 19.75
C CYS A 69 24.43 -7.36 20.06
N SER A 70 23.17 -7.72 19.74
CA SER A 70 22.63 -9.08 19.92
C SER A 70 23.39 -10.11 19.06
N LEU A 71 23.70 -9.78 17.81
CA LEU A 71 24.50 -10.65 16.92
C LEU A 71 25.95 -10.83 17.40
N ALA A 72 26.53 -9.76 17.96
CA ALA A 72 27.89 -9.79 18.49
C ALA A 72 27.99 -10.47 19.88
N GLY A 73 26.88 -10.93 20.46
CA GLY A 73 26.85 -11.54 21.80
C GLY A 73 27.17 -10.55 22.94
N HIS A 74 27.10 -9.24 22.67
CA HIS A 74 27.29 -8.21 23.69
C HIS A 74 25.95 -7.79 24.28
N PRO A 75 25.82 -7.63 25.61
CA PRO A 75 24.60 -7.14 26.20
C PRO A 75 24.27 -5.74 25.66
N PRO A 76 23.03 -5.47 25.26
CA PRO A 76 22.62 -4.16 24.79
C PRO A 76 22.92 -3.09 25.85
N ARG A 77 23.35 -1.90 25.42
CA ARG A 77 23.61 -0.80 26.34
C ARG A 77 22.29 -0.34 26.96
N ARG A 78 22.24 -0.20 28.28
CA ARG A 78 21.04 0.21 29.06
C ARG A 78 20.31 1.44 28.52
N TRP A 79 21.03 2.41 27.92
CA TRP A 79 20.40 3.60 27.36
C TRP A 79 19.63 3.33 26.06
N LEU A 80 19.97 2.29 25.29
CA LEU A 80 19.26 1.90 24.06
C LEU A 80 17.87 1.31 24.38
N GLU A 81 17.79 0.50 25.44
CA GLU A 81 16.53 -0.12 25.91
C GLU A 81 15.51 0.91 26.39
N VAL A 82 15.97 2.00 26.99
CA VAL A 82 15.11 3.09 27.47
C VAL A 82 14.66 4.02 26.34
N LEU A 83 15.42 4.09 25.25
CA LEU A 83 15.17 5.06 24.18
C LEU A 83 14.01 4.64 23.27
N VAL A 84 13.83 3.35 22.98
CA VAL A 84 12.74 2.86 22.12
C VAL A 84 11.34 3.15 22.70
N PRO A 85 11.03 2.80 23.97
CA PRO A 85 9.71 3.07 24.56
C PRO A 85 9.39 4.57 24.72
N ARG A 86 10.40 5.44 24.58
CA ARG A 86 10.23 6.90 24.56
C ARG A 86 9.89 7.43 23.18
N LEU A 87 10.53 6.90 22.14
CA LEU A 87 10.36 7.40 20.78
C LEU A 87 9.00 7.02 20.19
N THR A 88 8.48 5.83 20.51
CA THR A 88 7.20 5.34 19.97
C THR A 88 6.01 6.23 20.37
N PRO A 89 5.75 6.55 21.66
CA PRO A 89 4.65 7.43 22.04
C PRO A 89 4.80 8.86 21.49
N VAL A 90 6.03 9.36 21.36
CA VAL A 90 6.31 10.68 20.76
C VAL A 90 5.93 10.70 19.27
N LEU A 91 6.27 9.65 18.53
CA LEU A 91 5.87 9.48 17.12
C LEU A 91 4.34 9.38 16.98
N CYS A 92 3.67 8.61 17.84
CA CYS A 92 2.21 8.51 17.82
C CYS A 92 1.55 9.86 18.16
N ALA A 93 2.02 10.55 19.20
CA ALA A 93 1.41 11.81 19.63
C ALA A 93 1.57 12.94 18.60
N THR A 94 2.74 13.01 17.95
CA THR A 94 3.01 14.01 16.90
C THR A 94 2.16 13.78 15.66
N THR A 95 1.97 12.53 15.25
CA THR A 95 1.11 12.16 14.10
C THR A 95 -0.37 12.33 14.40
N GLN A 96 -0.84 11.95 15.59
CA GLN A 96 -2.22 12.18 16.03
C GLN A 96 -2.55 13.68 16.10
N MET A 97 -1.63 14.52 16.58
CA MET A 97 -1.81 15.98 16.58
C MET A 97 -2.03 16.55 15.17
N PHE A 98 -1.39 15.97 14.15
CA PHE A 98 -1.61 16.34 12.75
C PHE A 98 -3.04 16.01 12.29
N PHE A 99 -3.58 14.86 12.67
CA PHE A 99 -4.97 14.47 12.36
C PHE A 99 -5.99 15.31 13.15
N ILE A 100 -5.75 15.61 14.42
CA ILE A 100 -6.59 16.52 15.21
C ILE A 100 -6.65 17.90 14.53
N ARG A 101 -5.50 18.44 14.10
CA ARG A 101 -5.45 19.70 13.34
C ARG A 101 -6.25 19.62 12.03
N ARG A 102 -6.32 18.46 11.39
CA ARG A 102 -7.16 18.24 10.20
C ARG A 102 -8.64 18.27 10.55
N CYS A 103 -9.06 17.56 11.60
CA CYS A 103 -10.44 17.60 12.11
C CYS A 103 -10.86 19.03 12.49
N TRP A 104 -9.98 19.79 13.15
CA TRP A 104 -10.26 21.19 13.50
C TRP A 104 -10.55 22.07 12.27
N ARG A 105 -9.87 21.80 11.15
CA ARG A 105 -10.17 22.50 9.89
C ARG A 105 -11.49 22.06 9.25
N ILE A 106 -11.90 20.81 9.43
CA ILE A 106 -13.19 20.30 8.96
C ILE A 106 -14.34 21.02 9.71
N PHE A 107 -14.20 21.22 11.01
CA PHE A 107 -15.18 21.96 11.83
C PHE A 107 -15.08 23.50 11.73
N GLU A 108 -14.62 24.04 10.60
CA GLU A 108 -14.52 25.48 10.36
C GLU A 108 -13.74 26.25 11.44
N LYS A 109 -12.76 25.62 12.07
CA LYS A 109 -11.99 26.16 13.20
C LYS A 109 -12.77 26.38 14.49
N ARG A 110 -13.97 25.80 14.65
CA ARG A 110 -14.69 25.80 15.94
C ARG A 110 -13.96 24.92 16.96
N TRP A 111 -13.76 25.45 18.16
CA TRP A 111 -12.93 24.80 19.20
C TRP A 111 -13.71 23.83 20.10
N ILE A 112 -15.01 24.05 20.29
CA ILE A 112 -15.89 23.20 21.12
C ILE A 112 -15.84 21.72 20.72
N PRO A 113 -16.02 21.32 19.44
CA PRO A 113 -15.93 19.91 19.05
C PRO A 113 -14.52 19.32 19.20
N MET A 114 -13.49 20.13 19.39
CA MET A 114 -12.09 19.67 19.56
C MET A 114 -11.74 19.31 21.01
N ILE A 115 -12.55 19.72 21.99
CA ILE A 115 -12.34 19.41 23.41
C ILE A 115 -12.20 17.89 23.66
N PRO A 116 -13.08 17.00 23.16
CA PRO A 116 -12.94 15.56 23.38
C PRO A 116 -11.68 14.97 22.72
N PHE A 117 -11.29 15.46 21.54
CA PHE A 117 -10.05 15.04 20.87
C PHE A 117 -8.81 15.44 21.66
N GLY A 118 -8.78 16.68 22.16
CA GLY A 118 -7.70 17.16 23.02
C GLY A 118 -7.61 16.37 24.32
N ALA A 119 -8.74 16.07 24.96
CA ALA A 119 -8.78 15.28 26.18
C ALA A 119 -8.25 13.85 25.97
N LEU A 120 -8.71 13.17 24.92
CA LEU A 120 -8.22 11.84 24.56
C LEU A 120 -6.73 11.83 24.19
N TRP A 121 -6.26 12.87 23.48
CA TRP A 121 -4.85 13.02 23.14
C TRP A 121 -3.98 13.23 24.37
N ILE A 122 -4.40 14.08 25.32
CA ILE A 122 -3.68 14.27 26.60
C ILE A 122 -3.67 12.96 27.40
N ALA A 123 -4.81 12.26 27.45
CA ALA A 123 -4.95 10.98 28.14
C ALA A 123 -4.09 9.86 27.52
N ALA A 124 -3.76 9.94 26.23
CA ALA A 124 -2.79 9.05 25.59
C ALA A 124 -1.34 9.53 25.80
N PHE A 125 -1.07 10.82 25.63
CA PHE A 125 0.28 11.38 25.65
C PHE A 125 0.94 11.33 27.03
N VAL A 126 0.21 11.69 28.09
CA VAL A 126 0.76 11.75 29.45
C VAL A 126 1.26 10.37 29.92
N PRO A 127 0.46 9.29 29.82
CA PRO A 127 0.96 7.95 30.13
C PRO A 127 2.11 7.50 29.23
N GLY A 128 2.09 7.87 27.94
CA GLY A 128 3.18 7.58 27.00
C GLY A 128 4.53 8.21 27.41
N VAL A 129 4.52 9.46 27.85
CA VAL A 129 5.73 10.13 28.38
C VAL A 129 6.16 9.51 29.72
N CYS A 130 5.19 9.19 30.57
CA CYS A 130 5.44 8.52 31.85
C CYS A 130 6.09 7.14 31.67
N LEU A 131 5.71 6.34 30.68
CA LEU A 131 6.40 5.07 30.35
C LEU A 131 7.89 5.29 30.15
N GLY A 132 8.25 6.35 29.42
CA GLY A 132 9.64 6.75 29.23
C GLY A 132 10.38 7.09 30.53
N ALA A 133 9.70 7.73 31.49
CA ALA A 133 10.27 8.11 32.78
C ALA A 133 10.39 6.91 33.73
N TYR A 134 9.37 6.04 33.78
CA TYR A 134 9.31 4.86 34.66
C TYR A 134 10.10 3.65 34.12
N ALA A 135 10.42 3.61 32.82
CA ALA A 135 11.35 2.62 32.26
C ALA A 135 12.80 2.79 32.77
N TYR A 136 13.15 3.99 33.28
CA TYR A 136 14.52 4.33 33.69
C TYR A 136 15.02 3.57 34.95
N PRO A 137 14.21 3.31 35.99
CA PRO A 137 14.68 2.60 37.19
C PRO A 137 14.50 1.06 37.18
N LEU A 138 13.97 0.46 36.11
CA LEU A 138 13.42 -0.91 36.13
C LEU A 138 14.42 -2.08 36.17
N VAL A 139 15.65 -1.84 36.64
CA VAL A 139 16.58 -2.90 37.06
C VAL A 139 16.69 -2.98 38.60
N SER A 140 15.97 -2.15 39.36
CA SER A 140 15.92 -2.23 40.82
C SER A 140 14.49 -2.39 41.35
N ILE A 141 14.08 -3.66 41.48
CA ILE A 141 13.21 -4.25 42.52
C ILE A 141 12.08 -3.35 43.09
N ALA A 142 10.86 -3.49 42.55
CA ALA A 142 9.59 -3.44 43.32
C ALA A 142 8.42 -3.95 42.45
N THR A 143 7.65 -4.93 42.94
CA THR A 143 6.44 -5.46 42.28
C THR A 143 5.38 -4.36 42.01
N ASN A 144 5.35 -3.32 42.85
CA ASN A 144 4.41 -2.19 42.71
C ASN A 144 4.72 -1.28 41.51
N GLU A 145 5.99 -1.12 41.10
CA GLU A 145 6.36 -0.26 39.96
C GLU A 145 6.07 -0.93 38.61
N LEU A 146 6.15 -2.27 38.55
CA LEU A 146 5.76 -3.03 37.35
C LEU A 146 4.25 -2.94 37.08
N VAL A 147 3.42 -2.96 38.13
CA VAL A 147 1.97 -2.76 38.00
C VAL A 147 1.67 -1.36 37.48
N LYS A 148 2.36 -0.33 38.00
CA LYS A 148 2.22 1.04 37.48
C LYS A 148 2.61 1.13 36.01
N LEU A 149 3.71 0.51 35.58
CA LEU A 149 4.14 0.52 34.18
C LEU A 149 3.08 -0.09 33.26
N LYS A 150 2.54 -1.27 33.62
CA LYS A 150 1.45 -1.93 32.87
C LYS A 150 0.21 -1.07 32.76
N VAL A 151 -0.17 -0.39 33.85
CA VAL A 151 -1.33 0.51 33.84
C VAL A 151 -1.11 1.71 32.91
N HIS A 152 0.07 2.35 32.96
CA HIS A 152 0.37 3.47 32.05
C HIS A 152 0.38 3.03 30.59
N PHE A 153 0.87 1.81 30.33
CA PHE A 153 0.91 1.22 29.00
C PHE A 153 -0.48 0.94 28.44
N ALA A 154 -1.32 0.27 29.23
CA ALA A 154 -2.70 -0.03 28.88
C ALA A 154 -3.53 1.24 28.61
N ILE A 155 -3.38 2.27 29.46
CA ILE A 155 -4.05 3.56 29.25
C ILE A 155 -3.58 4.22 27.94
N TRP A 156 -2.27 4.23 27.68
CA TRP A 156 -1.72 4.82 26.45
C TRP A 156 -2.29 4.15 25.20
N ILE A 157 -2.31 2.82 25.13
CA ILE A 157 -2.82 2.09 23.96
C ILE A 157 -4.33 2.31 23.81
N PHE A 158 -5.09 2.15 24.89
CA PHE A 158 -6.55 2.28 24.84
C PHE A 158 -6.98 3.69 24.43
N CYS A 159 -6.40 4.73 25.03
CA CYS A 159 -6.70 6.10 24.67
C CYS A 159 -6.27 6.44 23.23
N SER A 160 -5.14 5.90 22.75
CA SER A 160 -4.69 6.06 21.36
C SER A 160 -5.66 5.41 20.37
N PHE A 161 -6.11 4.19 20.65
CA PHE A 161 -7.11 3.48 19.84
C PHE A 161 -8.46 4.23 19.80
N CYS A 162 -8.96 4.66 20.95
CA CYS A 162 -10.19 5.45 21.02
C CYS A 162 -10.08 6.76 20.24
N LEU A 163 -8.96 7.47 20.36
CA LEU A 163 -8.72 8.70 19.61
C LEU A 163 -8.77 8.46 18.10
N ASP A 164 -8.11 7.42 17.60
CA ASP A 164 -8.10 7.08 16.17
C ASP A 164 -9.48 6.65 15.65
N LEU A 165 -10.22 5.87 16.44
CA LEU A 165 -11.57 5.47 16.10
C LEU A 165 -12.50 6.68 15.98
N VAL A 166 -12.41 7.63 16.92
CA VAL A 166 -13.20 8.86 16.91
C VAL A 166 -12.79 9.77 15.75
N MET A 167 -11.49 9.96 15.48
CA MET A 167 -10.99 10.75 14.34
C MET A 167 -11.43 10.16 13.00
N THR A 168 -11.33 8.84 12.85
CA THR A 168 -11.74 8.14 11.62
C THR A 168 -13.24 8.23 11.43
N SER A 169 -14.03 7.95 12.47
CA SER A 169 -15.50 8.03 12.43
C SER A 169 -15.98 9.45 12.09
N THR A 170 -15.36 10.46 12.68
CA THR A 170 -15.70 11.86 12.41
C THR A 170 -15.40 12.25 10.96
N THR A 171 -14.28 11.80 10.41
CA THR A 171 -13.94 12.12 9.02
C THR A 171 -14.81 11.36 8.03
N VAL A 172 -15.17 10.11 8.35
CA VAL A 172 -16.13 9.31 7.57
C VAL A 172 -17.51 9.96 7.57
N ALA A 173 -18.01 10.40 8.72
CA ALA A 173 -19.30 11.08 8.84
C ALA A 173 -19.34 12.36 8.00
N TYR A 174 -18.28 13.19 8.07
CA TYR A 174 -18.16 14.38 7.24
C TYR A 174 -18.16 14.05 5.74
N LEU A 175 -17.36 13.06 5.32
CA LEU A 175 -17.33 12.66 3.91
C LEU A 175 -18.69 12.12 3.44
N TRP A 176 -19.37 11.33 4.27
CA TRP A 176 -20.68 10.79 3.95
C TRP A 176 -21.72 11.91 3.75
N ASP A 177 -21.72 12.91 4.62
CA ASP A 177 -22.59 14.09 4.50
C ASP A 177 -22.27 14.89 3.22
N THR A 178 -21.00 15.05 2.85
CA THR A 178 -20.65 15.71 1.58
C THR A 178 -21.09 14.93 0.33
N ARG A 179 -21.24 13.60 0.43
CA ARG A 179 -21.70 12.76 -0.69
C ARG A 179 -23.19 12.92 -0.97
N THR A 180 -24.02 13.11 0.05
CA THR A 180 -25.48 13.25 -0.12
C THR A 180 -25.86 14.50 -0.91
N ILE A 181 -24.96 15.50 -0.93
CA ILE A 181 -25.17 16.81 -1.59
C ILE A 181 -24.98 16.76 -3.12
N SER A 182 -24.21 15.82 -3.68
CA SER A 182 -24.06 15.72 -5.15
C SER A 182 -23.64 14.32 -5.63
N LYS A 183 -24.50 13.72 -6.46
CA LYS A 183 -24.24 12.46 -7.16
C LYS A 183 -23.14 12.56 -8.23
N GLU A 184 -22.84 13.78 -8.70
CA GLU A 184 -21.88 14.03 -9.78
C GLU A 184 -20.42 13.86 -9.32
N TYR A 185 -20.15 13.96 -8.00
CA TYR A 185 -18.80 13.77 -7.41
C TYR A 185 -18.54 12.37 -6.84
N SER A 186 -19.40 11.38 -7.12
CA SER A 186 -19.28 10.04 -6.53
C SER A 186 -17.92 9.36 -6.80
N ASN A 187 -17.30 9.63 -7.96
CA ASN A 187 -15.99 9.06 -8.31
C ASN A 187 -14.84 9.71 -7.52
N VAL A 188 -14.86 11.04 -7.37
CA VAL A 188 -13.88 11.77 -6.55
C VAL A 188 -14.01 11.37 -5.08
N PHE A 189 -15.24 11.16 -4.60
CA PHE A 189 -15.51 10.64 -3.27
C PHE A 189 -14.87 9.28 -3.03
N LEU A 190 -15.05 8.31 -3.95
CA LEU A 190 -14.47 6.97 -3.79
C LEU A 190 -12.94 6.98 -3.74
N ILE A 191 -12.30 7.89 -4.48
CA ILE A 191 -10.84 8.06 -4.45
C ILE A 191 -10.39 8.61 -3.09
N VAL A 192 -11.02 9.69 -2.60
CA VAL A 192 -10.73 10.28 -1.28
C VAL A 192 -10.96 9.25 -0.18
N TRP A 193 -12.06 8.51 -0.26
CA TRP A 193 -12.42 7.43 0.64
C TRP A 193 -11.35 6.34 0.67
N ALA A 194 -10.92 5.85 -0.49
CA ALA A 194 -9.90 4.81 -0.59
C ALA A 194 -8.57 5.25 0.03
N VAL A 195 -8.07 6.44 -0.32
CA VAL A 195 -6.83 6.99 0.26
C VAL A 195 -6.91 7.11 1.78
N MET A 196 -8.07 7.55 2.30
CA MET A 196 -8.29 7.65 3.73
C MET A 196 -8.29 6.28 4.42
N TRP A 197 -9.01 5.30 3.87
CA TRP A 197 -9.10 3.96 4.45
C TRP A 197 -7.76 3.22 4.42
N THR A 198 -7.02 3.30 3.31
CA THR A 198 -5.67 2.71 3.18
C THR A 198 -4.70 3.30 4.21
N SER A 199 -4.89 4.55 4.61
CA SER A 199 -4.04 5.21 5.60
C SER A 199 -4.46 4.96 7.06
N ALA A 200 -5.76 4.84 7.35
CA ALA A 200 -6.28 4.74 8.72
C ALA A 200 -6.31 3.29 9.24
N ALA A 201 -6.48 2.31 8.36
CA ALA A 201 -6.60 0.91 8.76
C ALA A 201 -5.33 0.33 9.42
N PRO A 202 -4.10 0.55 8.89
CA PRO A 202 -2.91 -0.07 9.47
C PRO A 202 -2.65 0.27 10.95
N PRO A 203 -2.64 1.56 11.39
CA PRO A 203 -2.43 1.88 12.80
C PRO A 203 -3.58 1.38 13.68
N LEU A 204 -4.82 1.46 13.21
CA LEU A 204 -6.00 1.02 13.96
C LEU A 204 -6.02 -0.50 14.19
N ILE A 205 -5.66 -1.28 13.17
CA ILE A 205 -5.56 -2.74 13.27
C ILE A 205 -4.44 -3.13 14.23
N LEU A 206 -3.26 -2.50 14.15
CA LEU A 206 -2.14 -2.79 15.04
C LEU A 206 -2.48 -2.46 16.51
N MET A 207 -3.17 -1.34 16.76
CA MET A 207 -3.63 -1.00 18.10
C MET A 207 -4.70 -1.98 18.61
N ALA A 208 -5.61 -2.44 17.75
CA ALA A 208 -6.58 -3.47 18.13
C ALA A 208 -5.89 -4.79 18.48
N ILE A 209 -4.90 -5.23 17.69
CA ILE A 209 -4.11 -6.44 17.96
C ILE A 209 -3.38 -6.30 19.30
N ALA A 210 -2.72 -5.15 19.55
CA ALA A 210 -2.02 -4.90 20.80
C ALA A 210 -2.94 -4.98 22.03
N ILE A 211 -4.17 -4.44 21.93
CA ILE A 211 -5.19 -4.54 23.00
C ILE A 211 -5.63 -6.00 23.20
N ILE A 212 -5.90 -6.73 22.11
CA ILE A 212 -6.35 -8.12 22.18
C ILE A 212 -5.27 -8.99 22.82
N ASP A 213 -4.02 -8.86 22.40
CA ASP A 213 -2.90 -9.61 22.96
C ASP A 213 -2.70 -9.32 24.46
N GLU A 214 -2.84 -8.06 24.89
CA GLU A 214 -2.66 -7.69 26.31
C GLU A 214 -3.81 -8.18 27.20
N TYR A 215 -5.06 -8.14 26.72
CA TYR A 215 -6.24 -8.40 27.56
C TYR A 215 -6.82 -9.82 27.42
N MET A 216 -6.76 -10.43 26.24
CA MET A 216 -7.35 -11.74 25.98
C MET A 216 -6.37 -12.88 26.25
N VAL A 217 -5.08 -12.67 25.98
CA VAL A 217 -4.04 -13.69 26.19
C VAL A 217 -3.37 -13.50 27.57
N LYS A 218 -4.15 -13.71 28.64
CA LYS A 218 -3.61 -13.67 30.01
C LYS A 218 -2.56 -14.76 30.21
N GLY A 219 -1.30 -14.37 30.39
CA GLY A 219 -0.25 -15.23 30.95
C GLY A 219 0.87 -15.67 30.01
N SER A 220 0.90 -15.22 28.74
CA SER A 220 2.05 -15.42 27.86
C SER A 220 2.74 -14.09 27.57
N SER A 221 4.04 -13.98 27.87
CA SER A 221 4.90 -12.90 27.39
C SER A 221 5.18 -13.10 25.89
N ASN A 222 4.15 -12.96 25.06
CA ASN A 222 4.27 -13.15 23.63
C ASN A 222 5.19 -12.06 23.05
N PRO A 223 6.31 -12.42 22.39
CA PRO A 223 7.20 -11.44 21.76
C PRO A 223 6.49 -10.64 20.65
N ALA A 224 5.42 -11.21 20.08
CA ALA A 224 4.56 -10.57 19.09
C ALA A 224 3.94 -9.24 19.58
N PHE A 225 3.60 -9.14 20.87
CA PHE A 225 3.03 -7.93 21.45
C PHE A 225 4.02 -6.76 21.44
N ILE A 226 5.26 -7.01 21.88
CA ILE A 226 6.34 -6.00 21.91
C ILE A 226 6.64 -5.53 20.48
N ILE A 227 6.74 -6.47 19.55
CA ILE A 227 6.96 -6.18 18.12
C ILE A 227 5.84 -5.29 17.57
N THR A 228 4.57 -5.63 17.85
CA THR A 228 3.40 -4.89 17.35
C THR A 228 3.39 -3.44 17.86
N VAL A 229 3.76 -3.24 19.12
CA VAL A 229 3.80 -1.91 19.74
C VAL A 229 4.95 -1.08 19.17
N ASP A 230 6.14 -1.66 19.00
CA ASP A 230 7.32 -0.92 18.51
C ASP A 230 7.17 -0.43 17.07
N ILE A 231 6.54 -1.24 16.21
CA ILE A 231 6.30 -0.87 14.81
C ILE A 231 5.17 0.15 14.65
N THR A 232 4.28 0.27 15.63
CA THR A 232 3.08 1.11 15.57
C THR A 232 3.42 2.56 15.21
N GLY A 233 4.41 3.17 15.87
CA GLY A 233 4.77 4.57 15.64
C GLY A 233 5.13 4.89 14.18
N LYS A 234 5.73 3.91 13.48
CA LYS A 234 6.08 4.05 12.05
C LYS A 234 4.87 3.89 11.14
N PHE A 235 3.91 3.04 11.48
CA PHE A 235 2.65 2.93 10.72
C PHE A 235 1.78 4.19 10.84
N PHE A 236 1.77 4.81 12.02
CA PHE A 236 1.18 6.14 12.21
C PHE A 236 1.84 7.18 11.31
N LEU A 237 3.17 7.19 11.25
CA LEU A 237 3.89 8.12 10.39
C LEU A 237 3.63 7.84 8.89
N LEU A 238 3.61 6.56 8.49
CA LEU A 238 3.29 6.15 7.13
C LEU A 238 1.87 6.59 6.74
N SER A 239 0.90 6.50 7.65
CA SER A 239 -0.45 7.01 7.47
C SER A 239 -0.47 8.50 7.12
N VAL A 240 0.32 9.32 7.83
CA VAL A 240 0.45 10.74 7.54
C VAL A 240 1.11 10.96 6.18
N MET A 241 2.17 10.20 5.84
CA MET A 241 2.85 10.33 4.55
C MET A 241 1.93 9.97 3.37
N ILE A 242 1.16 8.89 3.47
CA ILE A 242 0.16 8.49 2.45
C ILE A 242 -0.92 9.56 2.30
N ASN A 243 -1.48 10.05 3.42
CA ASN A 243 -2.47 11.14 3.39
C ASN A 243 -1.91 12.41 2.78
N LEU A 244 -0.63 12.71 3.02
CA LEU A 244 0.03 13.83 2.40
C LEU A 244 0.14 13.58 0.91
N CYS A 245 0.78 12.52 0.42
CA CYS A 245 0.96 12.27 -1.02
C CYS A 245 -0.38 12.22 -1.80
N GLY A 246 -1.43 11.64 -1.23
CA GLY A 246 -2.73 11.50 -1.89
C GLY A 246 -3.47 12.80 -2.20
N ARG A 247 -3.10 13.95 -1.61
CA ARG A 247 -3.80 15.23 -1.85
C ARG A 247 -3.63 15.75 -3.27
N ASN A 248 -2.51 15.48 -3.93
CA ASN A 248 -2.29 15.94 -5.31
C ASN A 248 -3.24 15.21 -6.27
N LEU A 249 -3.34 13.88 -6.11
CA LEU A 249 -4.28 13.05 -6.87
C LEU A 249 -5.72 13.53 -6.70
N VAL A 250 -6.12 13.88 -5.47
CA VAL A 250 -7.46 14.41 -5.18
C VAL A 250 -7.67 15.80 -5.78
N GLN A 251 -6.69 16.70 -5.67
CA GLN A 251 -6.81 18.09 -6.14
C GLN A 251 -6.81 18.18 -7.67
N GLU A 252 -5.98 17.40 -8.35
CA GLU A 252 -5.96 17.27 -9.80
C GLU A 252 -7.31 16.77 -10.32
N ARG A 253 -7.84 15.70 -9.72
CA ARG A 253 -9.16 15.15 -10.09
C ARG A 253 -10.31 16.10 -9.76
N PHE A 254 -10.23 16.84 -8.65
CA PHE A 254 -11.24 17.83 -8.30
C PHE A 254 -11.24 19.02 -9.28
N ASN A 255 -10.07 19.50 -9.69
CA ASN A 255 -9.93 20.58 -10.66
C ASN A 255 -10.45 20.18 -12.06
N LEU A 256 -10.26 18.91 -12.44
CA LEU A 256 -10.82 18.37 -13.68
C LEU A 256 -12.36 18.38 -13.69
N VAL A 257 -13.01 18.16 -12.54
CA VAL A 257 -14.48 18.18 -12.42
C VAL A 257 -15.02 19.61 -12.30
N MET A 258 -14.30 20.52 -11.64
CA MET A 258 -14.72 21.91 -11.38
C MET A 258 -14.41 22.91 -12.52
N SER A 259 -13.73 22.49 -13.58
CA SER A 259 -13.50 23.37 -14.74
C SER A 259 -14.85 23.80 -15.34
N PRO A 260 -15.10 25.12 -15.49
CA PRO A 260 -16.39 25.59 -15.99
C PRO A 260 -16.62 25.06 -17.41
N ARG A 261 -17.66 24.23 -17.57
CA ARG A 261 -18.24 23.96 -18.89
C ARG A 261 -18.63 25.32 -19.48
N ARG A 262 -17.92 25.80 -20.51
CA ARG A 262 -18.34 27.01 -21.23
C ARG A 262 -19.77 26.81 -21.73
N PRO A 263 -20.65 27.81 -21.64
CA PRO A 263 -21.99 27.71 -22.21
C PRO A 263 -21.86 27.40 -23.69
N ARG A 264 -22.60 26.38 -24.17
CA ARG A 264 -22.74 26.05 -25.60
C ARG A 264 -23.12 27.33 -26.35
N SER A 265 -22.20 27.87 -27.14
CA SER A 265 -22.50 28.87 -28.14
C SER A 265 -23.26 28.19 -29.28
N TYR A 266 -24.58 28.33 -29.30
CA TYR A 266 -25.38 28.02 -30.48
C TYR A 266 -25.10 29.08 -31.57
N PRO A 267 -25.07 28.70 -32.86
CA PRO A 267 -24.91 29.65 -33.96
C PRO A 267 -26.12 30.61 -34.03
N PRO A 268 -25.94 31.83 -34.55
CA PRO A 268 -26.97 32.86 -34.48
C PRO A 268 -28.13 32.49 -35.40
N ARG A 269 -29.35 32.46 -34.83
CA ARG A 269 -30.58 32.41 -35.61
C ARG A 269 -31.17 33.82 -35.64
N SER A 270 -31.26 34.39 -36.83
CA SER A 270 -31.99 35.62 -37.12
C SER A 270 -33.47 35.44 -36.80
N HIS A 271 -34.03 36.27 -35.94
CA HIS A 271 -35.33 36.97 -36.08
C HIS A 271 -35.73 37.64 -34.75
N ASP A 272 -35.89 38.96 -34.83
CA ASP A 272 -36.86 39.85 -34.17
C ASP A 272 -37.39 39.54 -32.75
N GLY A 273 -37.08 40.47 -31.84
CA GLY A 273 -38.04 40.99 -30.85
C GLY A 273 -38.16 40.28 -29.48
N ALA A 274 -38.11 41.11 -28.43
CA ALA A 274 -38.57 40.89 -27.05
C ALA A 274 -37.58 40.33 -26.00
N ALA A 275 -37.13 41.27 -25.16
CA ALA A 275 -36.81 41.21 -23.73
C ALA A 275 -36.70 39.85 -23.01
N ALA A 276 -35.58 39.64 -22.30
CA ALA A 276 -35.58 39.02 -20.97
C ALA A 276 -34.28 39.29 -20.20
N ASN A 277 -34.43 39.95 -19.04
CA ASN A 277 -33.43 40.09 -17.99
C ASN A 277 -32.93 38.72 -17.51
N VAL A 278 -31.62 38.54 -17.32
CA VAL A 278 -31.08 37.44 -16.52
C VAL A 278 -30.62 37.99 -15.18
N ILE A 279 -31.39 37.58 -14.19
CA ILE A 279 -31.36 37.93 -12.78
C ILE A 279 -30.13 37.31 -12.13
N SER A 280 -29.34 38.15 -11.46
CA SER A 280 -28.45 37.76 -10.37
C SER A 280 -29.28 37.21 -9.21
N VAL A 281 -29.06 35.96 -8.81
CA VAL A 281 -29.62 35.43 -7.54
C VAL A 281 -28.48 35.10 -6.59
N THR A 282 -28.20 36.04 -5.71
CA THR A 282 -27.62 35.83 -4.39
C THR A 282 -28.79 35.78 -3.40
N ILE A 283 -29.12 34.62 -2.81
CA ILE A 283 -30.02 34.49 -1.64
C ILE A 283 -29.68 33.13 -0.99
N GLN A 284 -29.76 32.85 0.32
CA GLN A 284 -29.59 33.52 1.62
C GLN A 284 -29.98 32.43 2.64
N GLN A 285 -29.45 32.49 3.86
CA GLN A 285 -29.98 31.77 5.03
C GLN A 285 -31.45 32.15 5.30
N GLU A 286 -32.32 31.20 5.68
CA GLU A 286 -33.12 31.28 6.92
C GLU A 286 -33.90 29.99 7.28
N LYS A 287 -34.27 29.95 8.57
CA LYS A 287 -34.82 28.90 9.45
C LYS A 287 -36.09 28.15 8.99
N PHE A 288 -36.30 26.94 9.54
CA PHE A 288 -37.59 26.53 10.13
C PHE A 288 -37.40 25.49 11.26
N THR A 289 -38.26 25.62 12.28
CA THR A 289 -38.25 25.03 13.63
C THR A 289 -39.08 23.74 13.79
N GLU A 290 -38.63 22.86 14.69
CA GLU A 290 -39.33 22.11 15.77
C GLU A 290 -40.67 21.38 15.49
N TYR A 291 -40.71 20.05 15.76
CA TYR A 291 -41.84 19.31 16.37
C TYR A 291 -41.38 17.90 16.81
N GLU A 292 -42.18 17.29 17.69
CA GLU A 292 -41.83 16.53 18.90
C GLU A 292 -42.29 15.05 18.83
N LEU A 293 -41.96 14.27 19.89
CA LEU A 293 -42.65 13.07 20.42
C LEU A 293 -42.39 11.70 19.73
N ASN A 294 -41.60 10.83 20.39
CA ASN A 294 -42.02 9.66 21.22
C ASN A 294 -42.31 8.41 20.35
N GLU A 295 -41.94 7.15 20.66
CA GLU A 295 -41.86 6.38 21.90
C GLU A 295 -41.22 5.00 21.54
N TRP A 296 -40.07 4.55 22.09
CA TRP A 296 -39.87 3.61 23.24
C TRP A 296 -39.66 2.11 22.82
N PRO A 297 -39.49 1.08 23.71
CA PRO A 297 -38.42 0.64 24.67
C PRO A 297 -37.66 -0.66 24.25
N PHE A 298 -36.56 -1.13 24.87
CA PHE A 298 -36.47 -1.75 26.19
C PHE A 298 -35.01 -2.11 26.60
N ALA A 299 -34.69 -1.85 27.87
CA ALA A 299 -34.03 -2.76 28.81
C ALA A 299 -34.79 -2.59 30.16
N PRO A 300 -34.71 -3.43 31.23
CA PRO A 300 -33.73 -4.50 31.52
C PRO A 300 -34.30 -5.74 32.30
N LYS A 301 -33.36 -6.60 32.77
CA LYS A 301 -33.36 -7.49 33.96
C LYS A 301 -33.67 -9.00 33.84
N SER A 302 -32.73 -9.74 34.44
CA SER A 302 -32.75 -11.14 34.90
C SER A 302 -33.94 -11.51 35.77
N PRO A 303 -34.26 -12.82 35.83
CA PRO A 303 -34.02 -13.56 37.07
C PRO A 303 -33.36 -14.93 36.84
N GLY A 304 -32.63 -15.40 37.85
CA GLY A 304 -32.02 -16.73 37.84
C GLY A 304 -33.04 -17.86 38.05
N ILE A 305 -32.59 -19.09 37.81
CA ILE A 305 -33.00 -20.32 38.52
C ILE A 305 -31.94 -21.40 38.25
N ASN A 306 -31.71 -22.18 39.31
CA ASN A 306 -30.84 -23.33 39.52
C ASN A 306 -30.70 -24.34 38.38
N LEU A 307 -29.50 -24.90 38.24
CA LEU A 307 -29.30 -26.30 37.89
C LEU A 307 -28.20 -26.92 38.78
N ASN A 308 -28.64 -27.89 39.58
CA ASN A 308 -27.85 -28.78 40.41
C ASN A 308 -26.86 -29.59 39.55
N HIS A 309 -25.61 -29.75 40.01
CA HIS A 309 -24.89 -30.99 39.75
C HIS A 309 -24.13 -31.45 41.00
N LYS A 310 -24.38 -32.72 41.33
CA LYS A 310 -23.94 -33.47 42.51
C LYS A 310 -22.42 -33.39 42.72
N ARG A 311 -22.02 -33.00 43.93
CA ARG A 311 -20.75 -33.39 44.55
C ARG A 311 -21.02 -34.68 45.34
N THR A 312 -20.51 -35.79 44.84
CA THR A 312 -20.47 -37.05 45.58
C THR A 312 -19.19 -37.06 46.41
N GLU A 313 -19.31 -36.90 47.72
CA GLU A 313 -18.30 -37.31 48.67
C GLU A 313 -18.33 -38.84 48.76
N SER A 314 -17.19 -39.48 48.55
CA SER A 314 -16.95 -40.85 49.02
C SER A 314 -15.75 -40.83 49.96
N ARG A 315 -16.09 -40.87 51.24
CA ARG A 315 -15.19 -41.20 52.35
C ARG A 315 -14.94 -42.71 52.30
N SER A 316 -13.69 -43.10 52.07
CA SER A 316 -13.21 -44.47 52.21
C SER A 316 -12.04 -44.44 53.19
N SER A 317 -12.30 -44.91 54.39
CA SER A 317 -11.32 -45.22 55.43
C SER A 317 -10.64 -46.54 55.08
N VAL A 318 -9.35 -46.47 54.73
CA VAL A 318 -8.44 -47.61 54.70
C VAL A 318 -7.19 -47.22 55.47
N GLU A 319 -7.02 -47.87 56.60
CA GLU A 319 -5.84 -47.80 57.44
C GLU A 319 -4.84 -48.84 56.93
N THR A 320 -3.74 -48.40 56.31
CA THR A 320 -2.62 -49.27 55.92
C THR A 320 -1.29 -48.57 56.14
N LYS A 321 -0.39 -49.31 56.79
CA LYS A 321 0.99 -49.00 57.13
C LYS A 321 1.77 -48.33 55.99
N ALA A 322 2.68 -47.43 56.38
CA ALA A 322 3.70 -46.82 55.53
C ALA A 322 4.44 -47.88 54.69
N PRO A 323 4.52 -47.73 53.35
CA PRO A 323 5.41 -48.52 52.52
C PRO A 323 6.68 -47.73 52.15
N ASP A 324 7.74 -48.49 51.91
CA ASP A 324 9.12 -48.04 51.74
C ASP A 324 9.35 -47.07 50.56
N SER A 325 10.26 -46.12 50.78
CA SER A 325 10.49 -44.91 49.98
C SER A 325 11.20 -45.10 48.62
N GLU A 326 11.40 -46.34 48.18
CA GLU A 326 12.26 -46.67 47.04
C GLU A 326 11.44 -47.02 45.77
N LEU A 327 10.36 -47.80 45.90
CA LEU A 327 9.51 -48.21 44.77
C LEU A 327 8.70 -47.05 44.14
N THR A 328 8.41 -46.00 44.91
CA THR A 328 7.68 -44.81 44.41
C THR A 328 8.56 -43.89 43.56
N ARG A 329 9.90 -43.97 43.68
CA ARG A 329 10.81 -43.15 42.87
C ARG A 329 10.96 -43.69 41.46
N ASP A 330 10.97 -45.01 41.29
CA ASP A 330 11.15 -45.64 39.97
C ASP A 330 9.92 -45.45 39.08
N VAL A 331 8.71 -45.57 39.64
CA VAL A 331 7.48 -45.29 38.89
C VAL A 331 7.37 -43.80 38.51
N HIS A 332 7.80 -42.89 39.40
CA HIS A 332 7.81 -41.46 39.10
C HIS A 332 8.79 -41.13 37.95
N ASN A 333 10.00 -41.70 38.00
CA ASN A 333 11.02 -41.49 36.96
C ASN A 333 10.60 -42.00 35.57
N GLU A 334 9.90 -43.15 35.51
CA GLU A 334 9.37 -43.70 34.24
C GLU A 334 8.30 -42.79 33.62
N TYR A 335 7.42 -42.21 34.44
CA TYR A 335 6.40 -41.25 33.99
C TYR A 335 7.01 -39.92 33.55
N THR A 336 7.99 -39.39 34.27
CA THR A 336 8.68 -38.14 33.90
C THR A 336 9.40 -38.30 32.56
N LYS A 337 10.08 -39.43 32.36
CA LYS A 337 10.81 -39.72 31.11
C LYS A 337 9.88 -39.86 29.90
N ARG A 338 8.70 -40.46 30.07
CA ARG A 338 7.67 -40.51 29.00
C ARG A 338 7.05 -39.15 28.71
N SER A 339 6.88 -38.30 29.73
CA SER A 339 6.39 -36.93 29.54
C SER A 339 7.41 -36.04 28.81
N GLU A 340 8.71 -36.20 29.10
CA GLU A 340 9.78 -35.45 28.43
C GLU A 340 9.88 -35.80 26.93
N ILE A 341 9.74 -37.08 26.58
CA ILE A 341 9.74 -37.53 25.18
C ILE A 341 8.52 -36.97 24.43
N ALA A 342 7.33 -37.01 25.04
CA ALA A 342 6.12 -36.45 24.42
C ALA A 342 6.21 -34.94 24.18
N ILE A 343 6.81 -34.19 25.12
CA ILE A 343 7.03 -32.74 24.98
C ILE A 343 8.06 -32.44 23.87
N SER A 344 9.12 -33.25 23.73
CA SER A 344 10.12 -33.07 22.68
C SER A 344 9.57 -33.26 21.27
N MET A 345 8.63 -34.20 21.08
CA MET A 345 7.98 -34.45 19.79
C MET A 345 6.99 -33.34 19.39
N ASP A 346 6.26 -32.76 20.35
CA ASP A 346 5.36 -31.62 20.12
C ASP A 346 6.13 -30.33 19.77
N GLN A 347 7.33 -30.16 20.34
CA GLN A 347 8.15 -28.96 20.13
C GLN A 347 8.85 -28.96 18.75
N GLU A 348 9.17 -30.13 18.22
CA GLU A 348 9.73 -30.29 16.86
C GLU A 348 8.67 -30.02 15.78
N SER A 349 7.42 -30.47 15.99
CA SER A 349 6.28 -30.20 15.09
C SER A 349 5.89 -28.71 15.05
N SER A 350 5.96 -28.01 16.19
CA SER A 350 5.67 -26.57 16.27
C SER A 350 6.68 -25.72 15.48
N ASN A 351 7.97 -26.04 15.57
CA ASN A 351 9.03 -25.32 14.87
C ASN A 351 8.94 -25.45 13.34
N GLU A 352 8.55 -26.61 12.81
CA GLU A 352 8.32 -26.80 11.37
C GLU A 352 7.15 -25.95 10.86
N SER A 353 6.08 -25.82 11.66
CA SER A 353 4.90 -25.03 11.30
C SER A 353 5.23 -23.53 11.20
N HIS A 354 6.04 -22.99 12.11
CA HIS A 354 6.41 -21.57 12.11
C HIS A 354 7.36 -21.19 10.96
N LEU A 355 8.31 -22.07 10.63
CA LEU A 355 9.22 -21.88 9.49
C LEU A 355 8.43 -21.89 8.17
N SER A 356 7.44 -22.78 8.05
CA SER A 356 6.59 -22.87 6.86
C SER A 356 5.80 -21.57 6.62
N HIS A 357 5.24 -20.94 7.65
CA HIS A 357 4.51 -19.68 7.53
C HIS A 357 5.40 -18.51 7.08
N GLN A 358 6.64 -18.44 7.58
CA GLN A 358 7.60 -17.40 7.18
C GLN A 358 8.00 -17.55 5.71
N VAL A 359 8.27 -18.78 5.27
CA VAL A 359 8.58 -19.09 3.87
C VAL A 359 7.39 -18.75 2.97
N ILE A 360 6.18 -19.16 3.33
CA ILE A 360 4.96 -18.85 2.57
C ILE A 360 4.76 -17.33 2.45
N THR A 361 4.99 -16.58 3.52
CA THR A 361 4.85 -15.11 3.52
C THR A 361 5.92 -14.44 2.66
N ALA A 362 7.19 -14.86 2.77
CA ALA A 362 8.27 -14.32 1.95
C ALA A 362 8.08 -14.63 0.46
N VAL A 363 7.67 -15.85 0.13
CA VAL A 363 7.34 -16.27 -1.24
C VAL A 363 6.14 -15.49 -1.76
N GLY A 364 5.08 -15.33 -0.95
CA GLY A 364 3.90 -14.54 -1.31
C GLY A 364 4.22 -13.07 -1.56
N ALA A 365 5.05 -12.45 -0.73
CA ALA A 365 5.48 -11.07 -0.90
C ALA A 365 6.34 -10.88 -2.17
N THR A 366 7.23 -11.82 -2.45
CA THR A 366 8.08 -11.79 -3.66
C THR A 366 7.25 -11.96 -4.93
N TYR A 367 6.27 -12.86 -4.90
CA TYR A 367 5.32 -13.07 -6.00
C TYR A 367 4.43 -11.83 -6.24
N ALA A 368 3.97 -11.16 -5.17
CA ALA A 368 3.13 -9.97 -5.26
C ALA A 368 3.89 -8.70 -5.69
N ALA A 369 5.21 -8.64 -5.50
CA ALA A 369 6.02 -7.46 -5.83
C ALA A 369 6.01 -7.14 -7.33
N VAL A 370 6.07 -8.15 -8.20
CA VAL A 370 6.09 -7.96 -9.67
C VAL A 370 4.79 -7.34 -10.21
N PRO A 371 3.59 -7.87 -9.92
CA PRO A 371 2.34 -7.24 -10.38
C PRO A 371 2.13 -5.86 -9.76
N LEU A 372 2.55 -5.63 -8.50
CA LEU A 372 2.48 -4.31 -7.86
C LEU A 372 3.39 -3.29 -8.57
N TYR A 373 4.62 -3.67 -8.92
CA TYR A 373 5.54 -2.83 -9.68
C TYR A 373 5.00 -2.52 -11.08
N ARG A 374 4.42 -3.51 -11.77
CA ARG A 374 3.77 -3.31 -13.08
C ARG A 374 2.60 -2.32 -12.97
N ALA A 375 1.75 -2.46 -11.96
CA ALA A 375 0.64 -1.54 -11.71
C ALA A 375 1.14 -0.12 -11.40
N PHE A 376 2.23 0.01 -10.63
CA PHE A 376 2.88 1.29 -10.38
C PHE A 376 3.42 1.92 -11.67
N CYS A 377 4.16 1.16 -12.49
CA CYS A 377 4.75 1.66 -13.73
C CYS A 377 3.66 2.09 -14.74
N SER A 378 2.62 1.28 -14.92
CA SER A 378 1.50 1.62 -15.81
C SER A 378 0.68 2.82 -15.32
N ALA A 379 0.66 3.07 -14.00
CA ALA A 379 -0.04 4.21 -13.40
C ALA A 379 0.80 5.49 -13.30
N THR A 380 2.12 5.43 -13.47
CA THR A 380 3.02 6.59 -13.28
C THR A 380 3.85 6.94 -14.50
N GLY A 381 3.96 6.06 -15.49
CA GLY A 381 4.85 6.28 -16.63
C GLY A 381 6.31 5.92 -16.37
N PHE A 382 6.62 5.33 -15.20
CA PHE A 382 8.01 5.08 -14.79
C PHE A 382 8.74 4.13 -15.76
N GLY A 383 9.96 4.49 -16.15
CA GLY A 383 10.79 3.68 -17.06
C GLY A 383 10.43 3.79 -18.55
N GLY A 384 9.57 4.75 -18.95
CA GLY A 384 9.20 4.95 -20.35
C GLY A 384 8.00 4.12 -20.82
N ILE A 385 7.38 3.36 -19.90
CA ILE A 385 6.14 2.62 -20.15
C ILE A 385 5.00 3.64 -20.13
N PRO A 386 4.31 3.91 -21.25
CA PRO A 386 3.22 4.88 -21.30
C PRO A 386 2.03 4.42 -20.45
N MET A 387 1.34 5.39 -19.86
CA MET A 387 0.24 5.13 -18.93
C MET A 387 -0.97 4.55 -19.66
N THR A 388 -1.49 3.42 -19.19
CA THR A 388 -2.74 2.83 -19.69
C THR A 388 -3.92 3.48 -18.98
N ASP A 389 -4.52 4.50 -19.60
CA ASP A 389 -5.65 5.22 -19.00
C ASP A 389 -6.94 4.37 -19.08
N ARG A 390 -7.64 4.20 -17.94
CA ARG A 390 -9.00 3.61 -17.87
C ARG A 390 -10.09 4.70 -18.00
N ASP A 391 -9.72 5.98 -18.02
CA ASP A 391 -10.64 7.10 -17.99
C ASP A 391 -10.48 7.90 -19.29
N SER A 392 -11.53 8.00 -20.10
CA SER A 392 -11.53 8.56 -21.47
C SER A 392 -11.20 10.06 -21.58
N SER A 393 -10.74 10.69 -20.49
CA SER A 393 -10.47 12.12 -20.39
C SER A 393 -9.27 12.61 -21.22
N ARG A 394 -8.25 11.77 -21.44
CA ARG A 394 -7.12 12.11 -22.33
C ARG A 394 -7.49 12.13 -23.81
N TYR A 395 -8.47 11.33 -24.21
CA TYR A 395 -9.04 11.30 -25.56
C TYR A 395 -10.21 12.27 -25.73
N SER A 396 -10.42 13.20 -24.78
CA SER A 396 -11.47 14.21 -24.91
C SER A 396 -11.19 15.11 -26.13
N ALA A 397 -12.25 15.48 -26.86
CA ALA A 397 -12.13 16.30 -28.07
C ALA A 397 -11.38 17.62 -27.83
N ASP A 398 -11.43 18.16 -26.61
CA ASP A 398 -10.75 19.40 -26.21
C ASP A 398 -9.21 19.26 -26.19
N ARG A 399 -8.68 18.04 -26.04
CA ARG A 399 -7.24 17.75 -26.04
C ARG A 399 -6.65 17.51 -27.43
N LEU A 400 -7.50 17.19 -28.42
CA LEU A 400 -7.12 16.93 -29.83
C LEU A 400 -7.08 18.21 -30.69
N VAL A 401 -6.89 19.37 -30.06
CA VAL A 401 -6.74 20.65 -30.76
C VAL A 401 -5.25 20.99 -30.81
N PRO A 402 -4.65 21.24 -31.98
CA PRO A 402 -3.25 21.65 -32.06
C PRO A 402 -3.00 22.95 -31.28
N ARG A 403 -1.88 23.07 -30.56
CA ARG A 403 -1.37 24.38 -30.13
C ARG A 403 -0.46 24.93 -31.22
N GLU A 404 -0.97 25.88 -32.01
CA GLU A 404 -0.22 26.47 -33.14
C GLU A 404 1.03 27.26 -32.70
N GLU A 405 1.03 27.78 -31.47
CA GLU A 405 2.17 28.51 -30.90
C GLU A 405 3.30 27.60 -30.38
N ALA A 406 3.06 26.29 -30.32
CA ALA A 406 4.00 25.33 -29.78
C ALA A 406 5.02 24.85 -30.83
N LYS A 407 6.19 24.40 -30.35
CA LYS A 407 7.22 23.78 -31.20
C LYS A 407 6.73 22.42 -31.72
N ARG A 408 7.01 22.13 -33.00
CA ARG A 408 6.82 20.79 -33.57
C ARG A 408 7.83 19.81 -33.00
N ILE A 409 7.34 18.65 -32.56
CA ILE A 409 8.15 17.56 -32.03
C ILE A 409 8.33 16.53 -33.14
N LYS A 410 9.58 16.07 -33.34
CA LYS A 410 9.90 15.05 -34.34
C LYS A 410 9.75 13.66 -33.73
N VAL A 411 8.80 12.88 -34.23
CA VAL A 411 8.60 11.49 -33.81
C VAL A 411 9.26 10.56 -34.82
N HIS A 412 10.30 9.86 -34.38
CA HIS A 412 11.01 8.81 -35.14
C HIS A 412 10.35 7.47 -34.89
N PHE A 413 10.22 6.67 -35.95
CA PHE A 413 9.65 5.33 -35.87
C PHE A 413 10.75 4.29 -36.02
N ASN A 414 10.86 3.43 -35.01
CA ASN A 414 11.73 2.27 -35.02
C ASN A 414 10.90 0.98 -34.98
N ALA A 415 11.40 -0.05 -35.65
CA ALA A 415 10.73 -1.33 -35.84
C ALA A 415 11.75 -2.46 -35.76
N ASP A 416 11.53 -3.36 -34.81
CA ASP A 416 12.37 -4.53 -34.56
C ASP A 416 11.52 -5.81 -34.52
N THR A 417 12.12 -6.94 -34.85
CA THR A 417 11.52 -8.27 -34.68
C THR A 417 12.45 -9.16 -33.89
N ALA A 418 11.87 -10.02 -33.04
CA ALA A 418 12.64 -11.06 -32.37
C ALA A 418 13.11 -12.10 -33.40
N THR A 419 14.29 -12.68 -33.20
CA THR A 419 14.88 -13.69 -34.09
C THR A 419 13.95 -14.90 -34.32
N ALA A 420 13.13 -15.24 -33.33
CA ALA A 420 12.16 -16.33 -33.41
C ALA A 420 10.95 -16.04 -34.32
N LEU A 421 10.77 -14.79 -34.76
CA LEU A 421 9.66 -14.34 -35.58
C LEU A 421 10.16 -13.99 -37.00
N PRO A 422 9.94 -14.84 -38.01
CA PRO A 422 10.40 -14.63 -39.38
C PRO A 422 9.52 -13.62 -40.14
N TRP A 423 9.35 -12.44 -39.55
CA TRP A 423 8.62 -11.32 -40.13
C TRP A 423 9.60 -10.23 -40.57
N GLN A 424 9.31 -9.64 -41.72
CA GLN A 424 9.90 -8.36 -42.09
C GLN A 424 8.97 -7.26 -41.60
N PHE A 425 9.40 -6.52 -40.58
CA PHE A 425 8.64 -5.41 -40.00
C PHE A 425 9.43 -4.13 -40.12
N GLN A 426 8.85 -3.13 -40.79
CA GLN A 426 9.52 -1.86 -41.04
C GLN A 426 8.52 -0.70 -41.05
N PRO A 427 8.92 0.50 -40.59
CA PRO A 427 8.08 1.68 -40.71
C PRO A 427 8.06 2.14 -42.17
N GLN A 428 6.91 2.58 -42.68
CA GLN A 428 6.81 3.17 -44.02
C GLN A 428 7.44 4.57 -44.07
N GLN A 429 7.44 5.27 -42.93
CA GLN A 429 8.02 6.60 -42.76
C GLN A 429 9.00 6.60 -41.58
N ARG A 430 10.17 7.21 -41.75
CA ARG A 430 11.20 7.23 -40.70
C ARG A 430 10.85 8.19 -39.56
N PHE A 431 10.22 9.31 -39.88
CA PHE A 431 9.80 10.29 -38.89
C PHE A 431 8.61 11.12 -39.38
N VAL A 432 7.91 11.75 -38.43
CA VAL A 432 6.89 12.78 -38.69
C VAL A 432 7.05 13.94 -37.70
N ASN A 433 6.70 15.15 -38.11
CA ASN A 433 6.74 16.34 -37.26
C ASN A 433 5.32 16.72 -36.83
N VAL A 434 5.02 16.57 -35.55
CA VAL A 434 3.66 16.77 -35.01
C VAL A 434 3.62 17.93 -34.03
N LEU A 435 2.55 18.71 -34.05
CA LEU A 435 2.27 19.69 -33.00
C LEU A 435 1.66 18.99 -31.78
N PRO A 436 1.92 19.47 -30.55
CA PRO A 436 1.17 19.03 -29.38
C PRO A 436 -0.34 19.27 -29.56
N GLY A 437 -1.13 18.22 -29.37
CA GLY A 437 -2.57 18.15 -29.63
C GLY A 437 -2.96 17.81 -31.08
N GLU A 438 -2.01 17.70 -32.00
CA GLU A 438 -2.25 17.27 -33.39
C GLU A 438 -2.27 15.73 -33.45
N THR A 439 -3.36 15.19 -33.97
CA THR A 439 -3.47 13.76 -34.27
C THR A 439 -2.67 13.43 -35.52
N SER A 440 -1.78 12.45 -35.43
CA SER A 440 -0.95 11.97 -36.53
C SER A 440 -1.15 10.49 -36.78
N LEU A 441 -1.12 10.12 -38.06
CA LEU A 441 -1.21 8.74 -38.52
C LEU A 441 0.17 8.28 -39.02
N ALA A 442 0.57 7.08 -38.62
CA ALA A 442 1.76 6.41 -39.13
C ALA A 442 1.45 5.00 -39.60
N PHE A 443 2.21 4.52 -40.58
CA PHE A 443 2.04 3.19 -41.13
C PHE A 443 3.31 2.37 -40.92
N TYR A 444 3.11 1.15 -40.43
CA TYR A 444 4.12 0.11 -40.46
C TYR A 444 3.71 -0.96 -41.46
N LYS A 445 4.68 -1.66 -42.03
CA LYS A 445 4.44 -2.80 -42.90
C LYS A 445 5.03 -4.04 -42.26
N ALA A 446 4.22 -5.08 -42.13
CA ALA A 446 4.66 -6.41 -41.71
C ALA A 446 4.41 -7.42 -42.82
N LYS A 447 5.41 -8.28 -43.06
CA LYS A 447 5.32 -9.39 -43.99
C LYS A 447 5.76 -10.68 -43.31
N ASN A 448 4.92 -11.70 -43.36
CA ASN A 448 5.31 -13.03 -42.93
C ASN A 448 6.15 -13.71 -44.03
N THR A 449 7.41 -14.00 -43.74
CA THR A 449 8.33 -14.64 -44.69
C THR A 449 8.38 -16.17 -44.55
N SER A 450 7.69 -16.74 -43.56
CA SER A 450 7.60 -18.20 -43.41
C SER A 450 6.51 -18.84 -44.25
N LYS A 451 6.55 -20.17 -44.30
CA LYS A 451 5.53 -21.03 -44.93
C LYS A 451 4.36 -21.36 -44.01
N ASP A 452 4.47 -21.01 -42.74
CA ASP A 452 3.46 -21.27 -41.72
C ASP A 452 2.73 -19.98 -41.33
N ASP A 453 1.48 -20.13 -40.89
CA ASP A 453 0.72 -19.08 -40.23
C ASP A 453 1.34 -18.79 -38.86
N ILE A 454 1.66 -17.52 -38.61
CA ILE A 454 2.29 -17.11 -37.34
C ILE A 454 1.45 -16.04 -36.67
N ILE A 455 1.34 -16.15 -35.35
CA ILE A 455 0.76 -15.12 -34.49
C ILE A 455 1.90 -14.32 -33.86
N GLY A 456 1.83 -12.99 -34.00
CA GLY A 456 2.76 -12.05 -33.41
C GLY A 456 2.08 -11.15 -32.40
N ILE A 457 2.82 -10.77 -31.35
CA ILE A 457 2.45 -9.71 -30.42
C ILE A 457 3.55 -8.65 -30.39
N ALA A 458 3.16 -7.38 -30.41
CA ALA A 458 4.09 -6.28 -30.35
C ALA A 458 4.21 -5.72 -28.93
N THR A 459 5.39 -5.24 -28.58
CA THR A 459 5.60 -4.35 -27.43
C THR A 459 6.16 -3.03 -27.93
N TYR A 460 6.02 -1.98 -27.13
CA TYR A 460 6.50 -0.67 -27.52
C TYR A 460 7.06 0.14 -26.38
N ASN A 461 7.95 1.06 -26.73
CA ASN A 461 8.58 1.99 -25.80
C ASN A 461 8.72 3.38 -26.43
N VAL A 462 8.67 4.41 -25.59
CA VAL A 462 8.84 5.81 -25.98
C VAL A 462 10.10 6.36 -25.32
N THR A 463 11.00 6.91 -26.13
CA THR A 463 12.26 7.52 -25.68
C THR A 463 12.32 8.98 -26.11
N PRO A 464 12.70 9.94 -25.25
CA PRO A 464 13.11 9.76 -23.86
C PRO A 464 11.93 9.43 -22.93
N ALA A 465 12.20 8.63 -21.89
CA ALA A 465 11.17 8.08 -20.99
C ALA A 465 10.27 9.15 -20.34
N LYS A 466 10.81 10.36 -20.15
CA LYS A 466 10.08 11.51 -19.58
C LYS A 466 8.90 11.98 -20.44
N VAL A 467 8.86 11.62 -21.72
CA VAL A 467 7.77 11.95 -22.67
C VAL A 467 6.65 10.93 -22.63
N ALA A 468 6.91 9.71 -22.15
CA ALA A 468 5.92 8.63 -22.12
C ALA A 468 4.56 9.00 -21.48
N PRO A 469 4.49 9.86 -20.43
CA PRO A 469 3.22 10.32 -19.88
C PRO A 469 2.39 11.19 -20.84
N TYR A 470 3.03 11.91 -21.76
CA TYR A 470 2.39 12.82 -22.72
C TYR A 470 2.10 12.16 -24.07
N PHE A 471 2.70 11.01 -24.35
CA PHE A 471 2.49 10.30 -25.61
C PHE A 471 1.24 9.42 -25.52
N ALA A 472 0.17 9.83 -26.22
CA ALA A 472 -1.11 9.13 -26.21
C ALA A 472 -1.35 8.43 -27.55
N LYS A 473 -1.72 7.16 -27.47
CA LYS A 473 -1.77 6.26 -28.60
C LYS A 473 -3.20 5.73 -28.70
N VAL A 474 -3.93 6.26 -29.68
CA VAL A 474 -5.39 6.16 -29.81
C VAL A 474 -5.79 4.76 -30.29
N GLU A 475 -5.10 4.24 -31.30
CA GLU A 475 -5.37 2.92 -31.90
C GLU A 475 -4.08 2.23 -32.32
N CYS A 476 -3.98 0.91 -32.10
CA CYS A 476 -2.82 0.12 -32.50
C CYS A 476 -3.10 -1.38 -32.53
N PHE A 477 -2.36 -2.05 -33.41
CA PHE A 477 -2.03 -3.48 -33.40
C PHE A 477 -1.23 -3.94 -32.15
N CYS A 478 -1.20 -3.08 -31.12
CA CYS A 478 -0.33 -3.01 -29.94
C CYS A 478 -0.40 -4.23 -29.04
N PHE A 479 -1.66 -4.58 -28.82
CA PHE A 479 -2.11 -5.51 -27.79
C PHE A 479 -3.14 -6.49 -28.36
N GLU A 480 -3.33 -6.44 -29.67
CA GLU A 480 -4.16 -7.37 -30.40
C GLU A 480 -3.24 -8.35 -31.11
N GLU A 481 -3.56 -9.63 -30.98
CA GLU A 481 -2.85 -10.67 -31.71
C GLU A 481 -2.92 -10.38 -33.21
N GLN A 482 -1.76 -10.28 -33.84
CA GLN A 482 -1.68 -10.15 -35.28
C GLN A 482 -1.39 -11.54 -35.82
N LYS A 483 -2.37 -12.14 -36.49
CA LYS A 483 -2.15 -13.39 -37.23
C LYS A 483 -1.83 -13.00 -38.68
N LEU A 484 -0.66 -13.37 -39.17
CA LEU A 484 -0.30 -13.26 -40.58
C LEU A 484 -0.18 -14.65 -41.18
N ILE A 485 -0.91 -14.88 -42.27
CA ILE A 485 -0.83 -16.10 -43.08
C ILE A 485 0.55 -16.16 -43.73
N ALA A 486 1.00 -17.37 -44.08
CA ALA A 486 2.23 -17.57 -44.83
C ALA A 486 2.33 -16.65 -46.07
N GLY A 487 3.38 -15.84 -46.16
CA GLY A 487 3.59 -14.91 -47.28
C GLY A 487 2.74 -13.63 -47.26
N GLU A 488 1.82 -13.48 -46.31
CA GLU A 488 0.93 -12.32 -46.21
C GLU A 488 1.70 -11.04 -45.84
N GLU A 489 1.31 -9.93 -46.46
CA GLU A 489 1.85 -8.60 -46.20
C GLU A 489 0.70 -7.65 -45.87
N VAL A 490 0.80 -6.97 -44.72
CA VAL A 490 -0.26 -6.10 -44.19
C VAL A 490 0.34 -4.75 -43.78
N ASP A 491 -0.38 -3.68 -44.12
CA ASP A 491 -0.11 -2.35 -43.62
C ASP A 491 -0.87 -2.13 -42.31
N MET A 492 -0.13 -1.79 -41.26
CA MET A 492 -0.64 -1.62 -39.90
C MET A 492 -0.63 -0.12 -39.54
N PRO A 493 -1.82 0.53 -39.52
CA PRO A 493 -1.93 1.92 -39.12
C PRO A 493 -1.74 2.10 -37.61
N LEU A 494 -1.13 3.23 -37.25
CA LEU A 494 -0.92 3.69 -35.88
C LEU A 494 -1.42 5.14 -35.78
N LEU A 495 -2.47 5.35 -34.99
CA LEU A 495 -3.00 6.67 -34.69
C LEU A 495 -2.50 7.13 -33.31
N PHE A 496 -1.81 8.26 -33.26
CA PHE A 496 -1.26 8.81 -32.03
C PHE A 496 -1.32 10.34 -32.00
N PHE A 497 -1.17 10.91 -30.81
CA PHE A 497 -0.97 12.34 -30.61
C PHE A 497 -0.08 12.57 -29.39
N ILE A 498 0.53 13.75 -29.30
CA ILE A 498 1.26 14.20 -28.11
C ILE A 498 0.36 15.16 -27.34
N ASP A 499 0.16 14.94 -26.05
CA ASP A 499 -0.68 15.81 -25.22
C ASP A 499 -0.12 17.24 -25.19
N ARG A 500 -1.03 18.22 -25.20
CA ARG A 500 -0.74 19.67 -25.21
C ARG A 500 -0.03 20.11 -23.95
N ASP A 501 -0.28 19.41 -22.85
CA ASP A 501 0.29 19.68 -21.52
C ASP A 501 1.84 19.61 -21.54
N ILE A 502 2.44 18.94 -22.54
CA ILE A 502 3.89 18.89 -22.74
C ILE A 502 4.53 20.28 -22.90
N VAL A 503 3.77 21.27 -23.39
CA VAL A 503 4.24 22.63 -23.62
C VAL A 503 4.36 23.42 -22.32
N ASP A 504 3.48 23.13 -21.36
CA ASP A 504 3.40 23.85 -20.09
C ASP A 504 4.35 23.25 -19.03
N ASP A 505 4.97 22.10 -19.29
CA ASP A 505 5.94 21.43 -18.41
C ASP A 505 7.38 21.88 -18.66
N PRO A 506 8.04 22.57 -17.69
CA PRO A 506 9.44 22.99 -17.83
C PRO A 506 10.44 21.84 -18.06
N LEU A 507 10.12 20.62 -17.61
CA LEU A 507 10.98 19.44 -17.78
C LEU A 507 11.00 18.89 -19.22
N MET A 508 10.09 19.38 -20.07
CA MET A 508 9.94 18.98 -21.47
C MET A 508 10.49 20.03 -22.44
N ALA A 509 11.02 21.16 -21.95
CA ALA A 509 11.51 22.25 -22.77
C ALA A 509 12.67 21.87 -23.71
N ASP A 510 13.41 20.80 -23.40
CA ASP A 510 14.53 20.24 -24.16
C ASP A 510 14.14 19.03 -25.04
N VAL A 511 12.84 18.68 -25.11
CA VAL A 511 12.37 17.54 -25.90
C VAL A 511 12.02 17.97 -27.32
N ASP A 512 12.89 17.62 -28.26
CA ASP A 512 12.71 17.91 -29.69
C ASP A 512 12.44 16.67 -30.53
N ASP A 513 13.03 15.55 -30.12
CA ASP A 513 12.96 14.27 -30.81
C ASP A 513 12.43 13.19 -29.85
N VAL A 514 11.46 12.44 -30.33
CA VAL A 514 10.84 11.32 -29.63
C VAL A 514 11.00 10.08 -30.51
N VAL A 515 11.46 8.98 -29.95
CA VAL A 515 11.59 7.70 -30.66
C VAL A 515 10.52 6.76 -30.14
N LEU A 516 9.66 6.32 -31.06
CA LEU A 516 8.68 5.26 -30.83
C LEU A 516 9.22 3.95 -31.40
N SER A 517 9.65 3.07 -30.51
CA SER A 517 10.21 1.76 -30.87
C SER A 517 9.17 0.67 -30.67
N TYR A 518 8.93 -0.12 -31.71
CA TYR A 518 8.14 -1.34 -31.64
C TYR A 518 9.02 -2.57 -31.80
N THR A 519 8.75 -3.60 -31.00
CA THR A 519 9.39 -4.91 -31.15
C THR A 519 8.33 -6.01 -31.17
N PHE A 520 8.32 -6.81 -32.22
CA PHE A 520 7.42 -7.96 -32.36
C PHE A 520 8.03 -9.26 -31.85
N PHE A 521 7.21 -10.07 -31.18
CA PHE A 521 7.52 -11.39 -30.66
C PHE A 521 6.53 -12.42 -31.17
N ARG A 522 7.00 -13.65 -31.36
CA ARG A 522 6.16 -14.78 -31.74
C ARG A 522 5.34 -15.26 -30.54
N ALA A 523 4.05 -15.52 -30.74
CA ALA A 523 3.13 -15.96 -29.70
C ALA A 523 2.25 -17.13 -30.17
N ARG A 524 1.72 -17.91 -29.22
CA ARG A 524 0.73 -18.97 -29.42
C ARG A 524 -0.34 -18.87 -28.34
N ARG A 525 -1.52 -19.43 -28.61
CA ARG A 525 -2.53 -19.65 -27.56
C ARG A 525 -2.34 -21.01 -26.90
N ASN A 526 -2.38 -21.03 -25.58
CA ASN A 526 -2.43 -22.28 -24.81
C ASN A 526 -3.86 -22.85 -24.79
N SER A 527 -4.05 -24.04 -24.23
CA SER A 527 -5.37 -24.71 -24.13
C SER A 527 -6.39 -23.94 -23.30
N ALA A 528 -5.93 -23.05 -22.41
CA ALA A 528 -6.77 -22.14 -21.63
C ALA A 528 -7.10 -20.82 -22.36
N GLY A 529 -6.62 -20.65 -23.60
CA GLY A 529 -6.83 -19.47 -24.43
C GLY A 529 -5.91 -18.28 -24.10
N HIS A 530 -4.96 -18.41 -23.19
CA HIS A 530 -3.97 -17.37 -22.89
C HIS A 530 -2.84 -17.36 -23.92
N LEU A 531 -2.34 -16.16 -24.24
CA LEU A 531 -1.20 -15.96 -25.12
C LEU A 531 0.11 -16.25 -24.36
N GLU A 532 0.93 -17.13 -24.91
CA GLU A 532 2.28 -17.46 -24.44
C GLU A 532 3.29 -17.22 -25.57
N PRO A 533 4.54 -16.84 -25.27
CA PRO A 533 5.60 -16.80 -26.28
C PRO A 533 5.77 -18.16 -26.97
N ASP A 534 5.77 -18.18 -28.30
CA ASP A 534 5.93 -19.38 -29.14
C ASP A 534 7.32 -19.39 -29.77
N ALA A 535 8.33 -19.42 -28.93
CA ALA A 535 9.71 -19.57 -29.35
C ALA A 535 10.26 -20.88 -28.77
N PRO A 536 11.06 -21.65 -29.54
CA PRO A 536 11.78 -22.78 -28.98
C PRO A 536 12.56 -22.32 -27.74
N GLN A 537 12.50 -23.10 -26.67
CA GLN A 537 13.07 -22.71 -25.37
C GLN A 537 14.54 -22.29 -25.48
N GLN A 538 15.29 -22.95 -26.37
CA GLN A 538 16.68 -22.60 -26.68
C GLN A 538 16.84 -21.17 -27.23
N VAL A 539 15.99 -20.74 -28.15
CA VAL A 539 16.02 -19.38 -28.73
C VAL A 539 15.67 -18.32 -27.68
N VAL A 540 14.74 -18.64 -26.78
CA VAL A 540 14.40 -17.77 -25.64
C VAL A 540 15.60 -17.62 -24.71
N LEU A 541 16.26 -18.73 -24.36
CA LEU A 541 17.43 -18.74 -23.49
C LEU A 541 18.62 -18.00 -24.11
N GLU A 542 18.88 -18.21 -25.41
CA GLU A 542 19.90 -17.47 -26.17
C GLU A 542 19.62 -15.96 -26.15
N SER A 543 18.36 -15.55 -26.38
CA SER A 543 17.98 -14.13 -26.33
C SER A 543 18.15 -13.49 -24.95
N GLN A 544 18.11 -14.29 -23.88
CA GLN A 544 18.31 -13.86 -22.50
C GLN A 544 19.79 -13.88 -22.08
N GLY A 545 20.70 -14.31 -22.97
CA GLY A 545 22.13 -14.44 -22.69
C GLY A 545 22.54 -15.74 -21.99
N TRP A 546 21.68 -16.76 -21.99
CA TRP A 546 21.89 -18.06 -21.34
C TRP A 546 22.19 -19.20 -22.34
N GLY A 547 22.49 -18.88 -23.59
CA GLY A 547 22.73 -19.85 -24.66
C GLY A 547 23.92 -20.76 -24.40
N ASP A 548 24.97 -20.24 -23.75
CA ASP A 548 26.23 -20.97 -23.50
C ASP A 548 26.21 -21.82 -22.23
N ILE A 549 25.11 -21.79 -21.46
CA ILE A 549 25.03 -22.48 -20.17
C ILE A 549 24.39 -23.85 -20.40
N PRO A 550 25.03 -24.96 -20.00
CA PRO A 550 24.45 -26.29 -20.14
C PRO A 550 23.20 -26.43 -19.27
N HIS A 551 22.04 -26.58 -19.92
CA HIS A 551 20.75 -26.76 -19.25
C HIS A 551 20.45 -28.24 -18.97
N ALA A 552 19.70 -28.51 -17.91
CA ALA A 552 19.18 -29.84 -17.64
C ALA A 552 18.25 -30.30 -18.79
N PRO A 553 18.25 -31.60 -19.15
CA PRO A 553 17.38 -32.10 -20.22
C PRO A 553 15.90 -31.86 -19.89
N PRO A 554 15.06 -31.55 -20.89
CA PRO A 554 13.64 -31.32 -20.69
C PRO A 554 12.98 -32.56 -20.09
N LYS A 555 12.05 -32.35 -19.14
CA LYS A 555 11.21 -33.43 -18.62
C LYS A 555 10.43 -34.07 -19.79
N PRO A 556 10.40 -35.40 -19.93
CA PRO A 556 9.58 -36.03 -20.96
C PRO A 556 8.12 -35.62 -20.78
N ALA A 557 7.48 -35.22 -21.87
CA ALA A 557 6.08 -34.79 -21.86
C ALA A 557 5.17 -35.97 -21.47
N ASP A 558 4.34 -35.79 -20.45
CA ASP A 558 3.32 -36.78 -20.07
C ASP A 558 2.33 -36.95 -21.23
N SER A 559 2.42 -38.10 -21.90
CA SER A 559 1.49 -38.52 -22.94
C SER A 559 0.20 -39.04 -22.30
N THR A 560 -0.68 -38.15 -21.82
CA THR A 560 -2.04 -38.54 -21.41
C THR A 560 -3.05 -37.43 -21.68
N ALA A 561 -3.69 -37.50 -22.85
CA ALA A 561 -5.08 -37.11 -23.10
C ALA A 561 -5.43 -37.50 -24.55
N THR A 562 -5.72 -38.78 -24.76
CA THR A 562 -6.55 -39.25 -25.89
C THR A 562 -8.01 -39.24 -25.49
#